data_AF-A0A2U3KQM1-F1
#
_entry.id   AF-A0A2U3KQM1-F1
#
_cell.length_a   1.000
_cell.length_b   1.000
_cell.length_c   1.000
_cell.angle_alpha   90.00
_cell.angle_beta   90.00
_cell.angle_gamma   90.00
#
_symmetry.space_group_name_H-M   'P 1'
#
loop_
_entity.id
_entity.type
_entity.pdbx_description
1 polymer ?
#
loop_
_entity_poly.entity_id
_entity_poly.type
_entity_poly.pdbx_seq_one_letter_code
_entity_poly.pdbx_strand_id
1 'polypeptide(L)'
;MADSARIAKMTAALAIEQVEGSSPAAFQVTRLADGKSAPVVIVSSPYGFPVEGQPNSHLMRELRWSLEQLLDYPFPPEIVHSERVLDALGAWGTQAFNALFDRRDAGSWLAGPGILQIRSDDPSILSWPWEALFDPQASYLAHARRIERRLNKVPDPPPAADLPRDRVNILLVVARPYEDDVRYRSIARPLVELIQSRGLPAHVDVLRPPTFDQLREHLRARPGYYHVLHFDGHGAYQGRHGRLVFENEKGEPDVKSARDLSALLHEHAVCRPWC
;
A
#
# COMPACT_ATOMS: atom_id res chain seq x y z
N MET A 1 13.73 2.21 -32.73
CA MET A 1 14.26 0.86 -32.42
C MET A 1 15.24 0.82 -31.24
N ALA A 2 15.91 1.92 -30.87
CA ALA A 2 16.81 1.97 -29.70
C ALA A 2 16.11 2.18 -28.34
N ASP A 3 14.81 2.57 -28.33
CA ASP A 3 14.10 2.95 -27.11
C ASP A 3 13.48 1.76 -26.34
N SER A 4 13.00 0.73 -27.04
CA SER A 4 12.50 -0.50 -26.39
C SER A 4 13.59 -1.30 -25.67
N ALA A 5 14.86 -1.17 -26.09
CA ALA A 5 16.00 -1.80 -25.42
C ALA A 5 16.38 -1.11 -24.10
N ARG A 6 15.94 0.14 -23.87
CA ARG A 6 16.19 0.90 -22.63
C ARG A 6 15.13 0.65 -21.55
N ILE A 7 13.91 0.31 -21.95
CA ILE A 7 12.78 0.04 -21.03
C ILE A 7 12.86 -1.39 -20.44
N ALA A 8 13.62 -2.29 -21.06
CA ALA A 8 13.74 -3.70 -20.67
C ALA A 8 15.06 -4.05 -19.94
N LYS A 9 15.75 -3.09 -19.32
CA LYS A 9 16.67 -3.46 -18.23
C LYS A 9 15.78 -3.85 -17.05
N MET A 10 15.38 -5.12 -17.00
CA MET A 10 14.61 -5.69 -15.90
C MET A 10 15.30 -5.30 -14.59
N THR A 11 14.69 -4.38 -13.84
CA THR A 11 15.14 -4.08 -12.48
C THR A 11 15.19 -5.42 -11.75
N ALA A 12 16.36 -5.79 -11.21
CA ALA A 12 16.51 -7.09 -10.56
C ALA A 12 15.44 -7.24 -9.48
N ALA A 13 14.51 -8.17 -9.70
CA ALA A 13 13.33 -8.32 -8.88
C ALA A 13 13.44 -9.62 -8.06
N LEU A 14 13.28 -9.48 -6.74
CA LEU A 14 13.12 -10.59 -5.83
C LEU A 14 11.65 -10.67 -5.44
N ALA A 15 11.14 -11.88 -5.30
CA ALA A 15 9.84 -12.14 -4.72
C ALA A 15 10.00 -12.86 -3.39
N ILE A 16 9.38 -12.33 -2.33
CA ILE A 16 9.12 -13.05 -1.08
C ILE A 16 7.67 -13.53 -1.21
N GLU A 17 7.49 -14.83 -1.42
CA GLU A 17 6.17 -15.42 -1.62
C GLU A 17 5.75 -16.25 -0.41
N GLN A 18 4.55 -16.01 0.10
CA GLN A 18 3.98 -16.80 1.18
C GLN A 18 3.64 -18.21 0.68
N VAL A 19 4.02 -19.22 1.45
CA VAL A 19 3.55 -20.60 1.25
C VAL A 19 2.11 -20.71 1.73
N GLU A 20 1.17 -20.89 0.80
CA GLU A 20 -0.27 -20.97 1.06
C GLU A 20 -0.59 -22.08 2.08
N GLY A 21 -1.38 -21.75 3.11
CA GLY A 21 -1.78 -22.70 4.16
C GLY A 21 -0.74 -23.00 5.25
N SER A 22 0.44 -22.37 5.22
CA SER A 22 1.45 -22.56 6.27
C SER A 22 1.09 -21.88 7.60
N SER A 23 1.30 -22.60 8.71
CA SER A 23 1.18 -22.08 10.08
C SER A 23 2.24 -22.76 10.97
N PRO A 24 3.25 -22.04 11.50
CA PRO A 24 3.51 -20.59 11.32
C PRO A 24 3.75 -20.19 9.86
N ALA A 25 3.61 -18.89 9.56
CA ALA A 25 3.75 -18.37 8.21
C ALA A 25 5.16 -18.65 7.65
N ALA A 26 5.20 -19.35 6.52
CA ALA A 26 6.42 -19.68 5.81
C ALA A 26 6.50 -18.96 4.47
N PHE A 27 7.72 -18.67 4.03
CA PHE A 27 8.02 -17.85 2.87
C PHE A 27 9.13 -18.47 2.02
N GLN A 28 9.07 -18.23 0.72
CA GLN A 28 10.13 -18.56 -0.22
C GLN A 28 10.62 -17.30 -0.93
N VAL A 29 11.94 -17.12 -0.99
CA VAL A 29 12.56 -16.05 -1.76
C VAL A 29 12.91 -16.57 -3.15
N THR A 30 12.44 -15.90 -4.21
CA THR A 30 12.72 -16.25 -5.60
C THR A 30 13.30 -15.06 -6.36
N ARG A 31 14.40 -15.28 -7.08
CA ARG A 31 14.95 -14.32 -8.02
C ARG A 31 14.21 -14.42 -9.34
N LEU A 32 13.42 -13.40 -9.67
CA LEU A 32 12.50 -13.45 -10.82
C LEU A 32 13.21 -13.50 -12.17
N ALA A 33 14.46 -13.01 -12.23
CA ALA A 33 15.23 -12.98 -13.48
C ALA A 33 15.57 -14.37 -14.04
N ASP A 34 15.83 -15.35 -13.16
CA ASP A 34 16.23 -16.71 -13.54
C ASP A 34 15.44 -17.81 -12.84
N GLY A 35 14.43 -17.45 -12.05
CA GLY A 35 13.55 -18.38 -11.34
C GLY A 35 14.22 -19.15 -10.21
N LYS A 36 15.46 -18.79 -9.81
CA LYS A 36 16.13 -19.47 -8.70
C LYS A 36 15.45 -19.12 -7.39
N SER A 37 15.16 -20.15 -6.59
CA SER A 37 14.52 -19.99 -5.30
C SER A 37 15.43 -20.47 -4.17
N ALA A 38 15.40 -19.72 -3.06
CA ALA A 38 15.98 -20.14 -1.79
C ALA A 38 15.08 -21.19 -1.12
N PRO A 39 15.60 -21.90 -0.10
CA PRO A 39 14.77 -22.76 0.74
C PRO A 39 13.60 -21.99 1.38
N VAL A 40 12.52 -22.70 1.68
CA VAL A 40 11.39 -22.15 2.44
C VAL A 40 11.84 -21.90 3.89
N VAL A 41 11.46 -20.75 4.44
CA VAL A 41 11.81 -20.31 5.80
C VAL A 41 10.57 -19.85 6.55
N ILE A 42 10.58 -20.01 7.87
CA ILE A 42 9.54 -19.48 8.75
C ILE A 42 9.96 -18.08 9.18
N VAL A 43 9.03 -17.13 9.13
CA VAL A 43 9.22 -15.78 9.64
C VAL A 43 8.21 -15.52 10.76
N SER A 44 8.71 -15.05 11.91
CA SER A 44 7.88 -14.71 13.07
C SER A 44 6.90 -13.58 12.73
N SER A 45 5.63 -13.75 13.12
CA SER A 45 4.61 -12.72 12.90
C SER A 45 4.86 -11.48 13.76
N PRO A 46 4.82 -10.26 13.19
CA PRO A 46 4.90 -9.02 13.97
C PRO A 46 3.68 -8.81 14.87
N TYR A 47 2.57 -9.53 14.62
CA TYR A 47 1.39 -9.51 15.51
C TYR A 47 1.60 -10.30 16.81
N GLY A 48 2.66 -11.11 16.91
CA GLY A 48 3.07 -11.79 18.13
C GLY A 48 4.41 -11.30 18.70
N PHE A 49 5.00 -10.27 18.09
CA PHE A 49 6.33 -9.79 18.49
C PHE A 49 6.23 -8.88 19.73
N PRO A 50 7.00 -9.14 20.80
CA PRO A 50 6.89 -8.40 22.05
C PRO A 50 7.45 -6.98 21.94
N VAL A 51 6.93 -6.08 22.78
CA VAL A 51 7.46 -4.72 22.97
C VAL A 51 7.86 -4.56 24.43
N GLU A 52 9.06 -4.01 24.68
CA GLU A 52 9.57 -3.83 26.04
C GLU A 52 8.63 -2.93 26.87
N GLY A 53 8.33 -3.35 28.09
CA GLY A 53 7.41 -2.64 28.98
C GLY A 53 5.92 -2.81 28.65
N GLN A 54 5.57 -3.58 27.61
CA GLN A 54 4.18 -3.81 27.19
C GLN A 54 3.82 -5.31 27.15
N PRO A 55 3.70 -5.98 28.31
CA PRO A 55 3.54 -7.44 28.37
C PRO A 55 2.21 -7.96 27.80
N ASN A 56 1.19 -7.11 27.70
CA ASN A 56 -0.14 -7.46 27.18
C ASN A 56 -0.42 -6.84 25.80
N SER A 57 0.62 -6.39 25.11
CA SER A 57 0.52 -5.86 23.76
C SER A 57 1.57 -6.49 22.83
N HIS A 58 1.49 -6.13 21.56
CA HIS A 58 2.36 -6.64 20.52
C HIS A 58 2.74 -5.52 19.56
N LEU A 59 3.84 -5.72 18.83
CA LEU A 59 4.45 -4.73 17.95
C LEU A 59 3.44 -4.00 17.05
N MET A 60 2.60 -4.73 16.30
CA MET A 60 1.65 -4.05 15.38
C MET A 60 0.61 -3.15 16.06
N ARG A 61 0.23 -3.43 17.32
CA ARG A 61 -0.73 -2.60 18.07
C ARG A 61 -0.03 -1.35 18.60
N GLU A 62 1.17 -1.50 19.15
CA GLU A 62 1.93 -0.38 19.68
C GLU A 62 2.48 0.51 18.56
N LEU A 63 2.82 -0.06 17.41
CA LEU A 63 3.21 0.70 16.21
C LEU A 63 2.06 1.57 15.70
N ARG A 64 0.83 1.04 15.68
CA ARG A 64 -0.36 1.83 15.36
C ARG A 64 -0.49 3.01 16.32
N TRP A 65 -0.45 2.74 17.63
CA TRP A 65 -0.51 3.79 18.65
C TRP A 65 0.57 4.87 18.40
N SER A 66 1.81 4.44 18.15
CA SER A 66 2.93 5.37 17.93
C SER A 66 2.76 6.24 16.68
N LEU A 67 2.10 5.74 15.64
CA LEU A 67 1.89 6.49 14.39
C LEU A 67 0.64 7.38 14.43
N GLU A 68 -0.40 6.93 15.12
CA GLU A 68 -1.72 7.57 15.09
C GLU A 68 -1.97 8.48 16.30
N GLN A 69 -1.42 8.17 17.48
CA GLN A 69 -1.78 8.84 18.74
C GLN A 69 -0.62 9.59 19.41
N LEU A 70 0.64 9.25 19.10
CA LEU A 70 1.79 9.93 19.72
C LEU A 70 1.78 11.44 19.49
N LEU A 71 1.28 11.89 18.33
CA LEU A 71 1.24 13.32 17.99
C LEU A 71 0.25 14.12 18.85
N ASP A 72 -0.68 13.46 19.54
CA ASP A 72 -1.58 14.11 20.50
C ASP A 72 -0.81 14.57 21.76
N TYR A 73 0.23 13.83 22.15
CA TYR A 73 1.09 14.17 23.29
C TYR A 73 2.54 13.69 23.09
N PRO A 74 3.37 14.42 22.31
CA PRO A 74 4.73 14.00 21.97
C PRO A 74 5.75 14.38 23.05
N PHE A 75 5.47 14.03 24.31
CA PHE A 75 6.34 14.30 25.47
C PHE A 75 6.55 13.03 26.30
N PRO A 76 7.56 13.00 27.21
CA PRO A 76 7.71 11.91 28.15
C PRO A 76 6.43 11.69 29.01
N PRO A 77 6.03 10.43 29.29
CA PRO A 77 6.76 9.19 28.97
C PRO A 77 6.48 8.63 27.55
N GLU A 78 5.58 9.21 26.77
CA GLU A 78 5.11 8.63 25.50
C GLU A 78 6.20 8.54 24.43
N ILE A 79 7.14 9.50 24.39
CA ILE A 79 8.29 9.41 23.48
C ILE A 79 9.20 8.21 23.80
N VAL A 80 9.39 7.90 25.09
CA VAL A 80 10.19 6.74 25.53
C VAL A 80 9.46 5.44 25.21
N HIS A 81 8.13 5.43 25.32
CA HIS A 81 7.33 4.31 24.87
C HIS A 81 7.47 4.11 23.35
N SER A 82 7.37 5.17 22.55
CA SER A 82 7.56 5.12 21.09
C SER A 82 8.96 4.62 20.69
N GLU A 83 10.02 5.05 21.38
CA GLU A 83 11.38 4.54 21.18
C GLU A 83 11.45 3.01 21.32
N ARG A 84 10.82 2.44 22.37
CA ARG A 84 10.75 0.98 22.56
C ARG A 84 9.98 0.26 21.45
N VAL A 85 8.97 0.92 20.89
CA VAL A 85 8.22 0.40 19.73
C VAL A 85 9.11 0.35 18.49
N LEU A 86 9.91 1.38 18.25
CA LEU A 86 10.87 1.42 17.16
C LEU A 86 12.00 0.39 17.34
N ASP A 87 12.48 0.19 18.58
CA ASP A 87 13.45 -0.87 18.89
C ASP A 87 12.87 -2.26 18.60
N ALA A 88 11.62 -2.52 19.01
CA ALA A 88 10.93 -3.77 18.70
C ALA A 88 10.73 -3.95 17.19
N LEU A 89 10.41 -2.88 16.45
CA LEU A 89 10.28 -2.88 15.00
C LEU A 89 11.61 -3.24 14.32
N GLY A 90 12.73 -2.64 14.76
CA GLY A 90 14.07 -2.95 14.27
C GLY A 90 14.50 -4.37 14.59
N ALA A 91 14.19 -4.86 15.79
CA ALA A 91 14.48 -6.23 16.20
C ALA A 91 13.70 -7.27 15.38
N TRP A 92 12.40 -7.05 15.18
CA TRP A 92 11.58 -7.89 14.29
C TRP A 92 12.12 -7.85 12.86
N GLY A 93 12.40 -6.64 12.35
CA GLY A 93 12.93 -6.42 11.00
C GLY A 93 14.24 -7.14 10.74
N THR A 94 15.13 -7.14 11.73
CA THR A 94 16.41 -7.87 11.70
C THR A 94 16.19 -9.38 11.74
N GLN A 95 15.30 -9.88 12.60
CA GLN A 95 14.98 -11.32 12.67
C GLN A 95 14.38 -11.82 11.34
N ALA A 96 13.45 -11.07 10.77
CA ALA A 96 12.82 -11.40 9.49
C ALA A 96 13.82 -11.34 8.35
N PHE A 97 14.67 -10.32 8.29
CA PHE A 97 15.75 -10.22 7.31
C PHE A 97 16.69 -11.42 7.39
N ASN A 98 17.14 -11.79 8.60
CA ASN A 98 18.05 -12.90 8.78
C ASN A 98 17.43 -14.24 8.35
N ALA A 99 16.16 -14.45 8.69
CA ALA A 99 15.43 -15.64 8.24
C ALA A 99 15.36 -15.74 6.71
N LEU A 100 15.16 -14.62 6.01
CA LEU A 100 14.98 -14.56 4.56
C LEU A 100 16.31 -14.57 3.77
N PHE A 101 17.37 -13.95 4.29
CA PHE A 101 18.56 -13.60 3.49
C PHE A 101 19.91 -13.96 4.12
N ASP A 102 19.99 -14.23 5.44
CA ASP A 102 21.27 -14.46 6.14
C ASP A 102 21.80 -15.89 5.98
N ARG A 103 21.00 -16.78 5.36
CA ARG A 103 21.57 -17.90 4.61
C ARG A 103 22.19 -17.31 3.35
N ARG A 104 23.52 -17.19 3.32
CA ARG A 104 24.31 -16.42 2.33
C ARG A 104 24.17 -16.89 0.85
N ASP A 105 23.28 -17.82 0.54
CA ASP A 105 22.88 -18.17 -0.82
C ASP A 105 22.01 -17.08 -1.46
N ALA A 106 21.12 -16.45 -0.69
CA ALA A 106 20.24 -15.37 -1.17
C ALA A 106 20.77 -13.95 -0.88
N GLY A 107 21.67 -13.76 0.10
CA GLY A 107 22.21 -12.43 0.43
C GLY A 107 22.91 -11.72 -0.74
N SER A 108 23.60 -12.48 -1.59
CA SER A 108 24.19 -11.94 -2.85
C SER A 108 23.13 -11.41 -3.83
N TRP A 109 21.88 -11.83 -3.71
CA TRP A 109 20.78 -11.40 -4.58
C TRP A 109 20.26 -10.01 -4.22
N LEU A 110 20.61 -9.50 -3.04
CA LEU A 110 20.33 -8.13 -2.63
C LEU A 110 21.29 -7.11 -3.26
N ALA A 111 22.33 -7.56 -3.96
CA ALA A 111 23.28 -6.68 -4.63
C ALA A 111 22.61 -5.80 -5.70
N GLY A 112 22.73 -4.48 -5.54
CA GLY A 112 22.23 -3.47 -6.48
C GLY A 112 20.77 -3.05 -6.25
N PRO A 113 20.34 -1.95 -6.93
CA PRO A 113 18.97 -1.45 -6.84
C PRO A 113 18.01 -2.45 -7.49
N GLY A 114 16.84 -2.61 -6.89
CA GLY A 114 15.90 -3.64 -7.30
C GLY A 114 14.49 -3.44 -6.77
N ILE A 115 13.56 -4.25 -7.27
CA ILE A 115 12.21 -4.37 -6.71
C ILE A 115 12.22 -5.58 -5.76
N LEU A 116 11.58 -5.44 -4.61
CA LEU A 116 11.24 -6.54 -3.71
C LEU A 116 9.73 -6.69 -3.70
N GLN A 117 9.23 -7.77 -4.29
CA GLN A 117 7.81 -8.08 -4.36
C GLN A 117 7.42 -8.98 -3.19
N ILE A 118 6.52 -8.51 -2.34
CA ILE A 118 5.83 -9.31 -1.33
C ILE A 118 4.59 -9.90 -1.99
N ARG A 119 4.54 -11.22 -2.08
CA ARG A 119 3.52 -11.97 -2.84
C ARG A 119 2.68 -12.84 -1.92
N SER A 120 1.41 -12.47 -1.75
CA SER A 120 0.48 -13.17 -0.86
C SER A 120 -0.97 -12.78 -1.17
N ASP A 121 -1.90 -13.73 -1.05
CA ASP A 121 -3.36 -13.47 -1.06
C ASP A 121 -3.93 -13.31 0.37
N ASP A 122 -3.07 -13.30 1.38
CA ASP A 122 -3.42 -13.07 2.78
C ASP A 122 -3.19 -11.61 3.18
N PRO A 123 -4.26 -10.83 3.41
CA PRO A 123 -4.11 -9.42 3.78
C PRO A 123 -3.35 -9.23 5.10
N SER A 124 -3.39 -10.22 6.01
CA SER A 124 -2.67 -10.16 7.29
C SER A 124 -1.16 -10.32 7.12
N ILE A 125 -0.70 -10.92 6.01
CA ILE A 125 0.72 -11.04 5.66
C ILE A 125 1.17 -9.81 4.88
N LEU A 126 0.33 -9.32 3.95
CA LEU A 126 0.60 -8.08 3.23
C LEU A 126 0.68 -6.86 4.18
N SER A 127 -0.02 -6.88 5.32
CA SER A 127 0.02 -5.82 6.32
C SER A 127 1.26 -5.80 7.20
N TRP A 128 2.16 -6.79 7.10
CA TRP A 128 3.42 -6.76 7.85
C TRP A 128 4.26 -5.55 7.42
N PRO A 129 5.08 -4.98 8.33
CA PRO A 129 5.90 -3.81 8.03
C PRO A 129 7.15 -4.23 7.27
N TRP A 130 6.99 -4.77 6.05
CA TRP A 130 8.08 -5.24 5.19
C TRP A 130 9.15 -4.18 4.92
N GLU A 131 8.77 -2.92 5.01
CA GLU A 131 9.67 -1.76 4.97
C GLU A 131 10.72 -1.76 6.09
N ALA A 132 10.40 -2.37 7.24
CA ALA A 132 11.27 -2.48 8.39
C ALA A 132 12.28 -3.63 8.28
N LEU A 133 12.30 -4.42 7.20
CA LEU A 133 13.36 -5.40 6.95
C LEU A 133 14.72 -4.68 6.98
N PHE A 134 15.54 -5.03 7.97
CA PHE A 134 16.78 -4.36 8.28
C PHE A 134 17.96 -5.29 8.03
N ASP A 135 18.87 -4.89 7.14
CA ASP A 135 20.14 -5.57 6.93
C ASP A 135 21.16 -5.06 7.95
N PRO A 136 21.63 -5.89 8.91
CA PRO A 136 22.63 -5.49 9.89
C PRO A 136 23.97 -5.05 9.31
N GLN A 137 24.26 -5.42 8.06
CA GLN A 137 25.48 -5.02 7.35
C GLN A 137 25.30 -3.76 6.51
N ALA A 138 24.06 -3.25 6.37
CA ALA A 138 23.75 -2.08 5.57
C ALA A 138 22.70 -1.19 6.27
N SER A 139 21.42 -1.29 5.89
CA SER A 139 20.33 -0.46 6.41
C SER A 139 18.98 -1.13 6.09
N TYR A 140 17.88 -0.40 6.29
CA TYR A 140 16.55 -0.82 5.87
C TYR A 140 16.49 -1.05 4.35
N LEU A 141 15.92 -2.18 3.93
CA LEU A 141 15.78 -2.51 2.51
C LEU A 141 14.95 -1.47 1.74
N ALA A 142 13.97 -0.87 2.40
CA ALA A 142 13.14 0.19 1.83
C ALA A 142 13.93 1.44 1.42
N HIS A 143 15.11 1.69 2.01
CA HIS A 143 15.97 2.82 1.62
C HIS A 143 16.72 2.57 0.31
N ALA A 144 17.01 1.32 -0.03
CA ALA A 144 17.80 0.94 -1.20
C ALA A 144 16.95 0.39 -2.35
N ARG A 145 15.72 -0.04 -2.07
CA ARG A 145 14.89 -0.83 -3.00
C ARG A 145 13.42 -0.44 -2.89
N ARG A 146 12.70 -0.54 -4.01
CA ARG A 146 11.24 -0.38 -4.03
C ARG A 146 10.60 -1.66 -3.51
N ILE A 147 9.72 -1.54 -2.53
CA ILE A 147 8.88 -2.64 -2.05
C ILE A 147 7.54 -2.55 -2.75
N GLU A 148 7.08 -3.68 -3.31
CA GLU A 148 5.77 -3.82 -3.94
C GLU A 148 5.00 -4.94 -3.24
N ARG A 149 3.72 -4.75 -2.99
CA ARG A 149 2.81 -5.80 -2.52
C ARG A 149 2.00 -6.28 -3.71
N ARG A 150 1.93 -7.59 -3.93
CA ARG A 150 1.19 -8.21 -5.03
C ARG A 150 0.37 -9.38 -4.54
N LEU A 151 -0.86 -9.45 -5.01
CA LEU A 151 -1.69 -10.65 -4.90
C LEU A 151 -1.19 -11.69 -5.91
N ASN A 152 -1.30 -12.96 -5.57
CA ASN A 152 -0.91 -14.06 -6.45
C ASN A 152 -2.00 -14.33 -7.49
N LYS A 153 -3.26 -14.17 -7.10
CA LYS A 153 -4.44 -14.46 -7.93
C LYS A 153 -5.11 -13.15 -8.34
N VAL A 154 -4.54 -12.43 -9.31
CA VAL A 154 -5.19 -11.28 -9.96
C VAL A 154 -5.50 -11.64 -11.40
N PRO A 155 -6.76 -11.53 -11.85
CA PRO A 155 -7.09 -11.62 -13.26
C PRO A 155 -6.32 -10.55 -14.05
N ASP A 156 -6.00 -10.84 -15.31
CA ASP A 156 -5.46 -9.80 -16.19
C ASP A 156 -6.41 -8.60 -16.20
N PRO A 157 -5.88 -7.36 -16.17
CA PRO A 157 -6.74 -6.20 -16.28
C PRO A 157 -7.52 -6.27 -17.60
N PRO A 158 -8.79 -5.84 -17.62
CA PRO A 158 -9.51 -5.72 -18.87
C PRO A 158 -8.72 -4.80 -19.83
N PRO A 159 -8.89 -4.96 -21.16
CA PRO A 159 -8.26 -4.06 -22.13
C PRO A 159 -8.51 -2.61 -21.73
N ALA A 160 -7.47 -1.78 -21.77
CA ALA A 160 -7.62 -0.36 -21.49
C ALA A 160 -8.68 0.22 -22.45
N ALA A 161 -9.64 0.96 -21.90
CA ALA A 161 -10.54 1.77 -22.71
C ALA A 161 -9.73 2.71 -23.60
N ASP A 162 -10.31 3.16 -24.72
CA ASP A 162 -9.66 4.17 -25.57
C ASP A 162 -9.70 5.53 -24.86
N LEU A 163 -8.79 5.69 -23.89
CA LEU A 163 -8.67 6.87 -23.06
C LEU A 163 -7.93 7.99 -23.82
N PRO A 164 -8.22 9.27 -23.52
CA PRO A 164 -7.49 10.40 -24.08
C PRO A 164 -5.97 10.27 -23.85
N ARG A 165 -5.16 10.46 -24.91
CA ARG A 165 -3.69 10.29 -24.83
C ARG A 165 -2.93 11.60 -24.64
N ASP A 166 -3.62 12.72 -24.76
CA ASP A 166 -3.05 14.07 -24.63
C ASP A 166 -2.86 14.48 -23.17
N ARG A 167 -3.62 13.88 -22.24
CA ARG A 167 -3.56 14.18 -20.81
C ARG A 167 -4.06 13.03 -19.93
N VAL A 168 -3.66 13.03 -18.66
CA VAL A 168 -4.22 12.14 -17.63
C VAL A 168 -5.42 12.80 -16.96
N ASN A 169 -6.61 12.24 -17.14
CA ASN A 169 -7.83 12.68 -16.45
C ASN A 169 -8.00 11.93 -15.12
N ILE A 170 -8.08 12.67 -14.02
CA ILE A 170 -8.17 12.17 -12.66
C ILE A 170 -9.50 12.62 -12.05
N LEU A 171 -10.29 11.69 -11.54
CA LEU A 171 -11.44 11.99 -10.69
C LEU A 171 -11.03 11.84 -9.23
N LEU A 172 -11.05 12.96 -8.51
CA LEU A 172 -10.75 13.01 -7.10
C LEU A 172 -12.05 12.93 -6.28
N VAL A 173 -12.17 11.89 -5.46
CA VAL A 173 -13.26 11.71 -4.49
C VAL A 173 -12.68 11.90 -3.10
N VAL A 174 -13.15 12.90 -2.37
CA VAL A 174 -12.67 13.17 -1.02
C VAL A 174 -13.85 13.17 -0.06
N ALA A 175 -13.91 12.18 0.82
CA ALA A 175 -14.96 12.04 1.82
C ALA A 175 -14.37 12.32 3.21
N ARG A 176 -15.04 13.20 3.96
CA ARG A 176 -14.68 13.59 5.34
C ARG A 176 -15.93 13.57 6.25
N PRO A 177 -16.46 12.38 6.55
CA PRO A 177 -17.73 12.25 7.25
C PRO A 177 -17.62 12.36 8.80
N TYR A 178 -16.43 12.59 9.36
CA TYR A 178 -16.21 12.70 10.80
C TYR A 178 -15.81 14.12 11.22
N GLU A 179 -16.03 14.48 12.49
CA GLU A 179 -15.75 15.83 13.00
C GLU A 179 -14.25 16.16 13.07
N ASP A 180 -13.42 15.16 13.41
CA ASP A 180 -11.96 15.31 13.54
C ASP A 180 -11.22 15.28 12.19
N ASP A 181 -11.96 15.22 11.08
CA ASP A 181 -11.39 15.10 9.75
C ASP A 181 -10.63 16.36 9.31
N VAL A 182 -9.42 16.14 8.78
CA VAL A 182 -8.67 17.22 8.14
C VAL A 182 -9.43 17.68 6.90
N ARG A 183 -9.80 18.97 6.89
CA ARG A 183 -10.61 19.59 5.82
C ARG A 183 -10.02 19.38 4.42
N TYR A 184 -10.90 18.99 3.49
CA TYR A 184 -10.67 18.82 2.05
C TYR A 184 -9.63 19.76 1.41
N ARG A 185 -9.72 21.06 1.71
CA ARG A 185 -8.93 22.11 1.03
C ARG A 185 -7.43 22.00 1.29
N SER A 186 -7.01 21.28 2.33
CA SER A 186 -5.61 21.20 2.73
C SER A 186 -4.77 20.33 1.80
N ILE A 187 -5.35 19.32 1.13
CA ILE A 187 -4.59 18.31 0.35
C ILE A 187 -4.83 18.42 -1.16
N ALA A 188 -6.07 18.63 -1.61
CA ALA A 188 -6.41 18.67 -3.04
C ALA A 188 -5.89 19.93 -3.76
N ARG A 189 -5.83 21.06 -3.05
CA ARG A 189 -5.46 22.35 -3.63
C ARG A 189 -3.98 22.39 -4.07
N PRO A 190 -3.00 21.99 -3.24
CA PRO A 190 -1.60 21.92 -3.68
C PRO A 190 -1.40 21.06 -4.93
N LEU A 191 -2.13 19.95 -5.07
CA LEU A 191 -2.04 19.08 -6.24
C LEU A 191 -2.51 19.80 -7.52
N VAL A 192 -3.68 20.43 -7.47
CA VAL A 192 -4.24 21.19 -8.60
C VAL A 192 -3.33 22.38 -8.96
N GLU A 193 -2.85 23.11 -7.95
CA GLU A 193 -1.91 24.23 -8.14
C GLU A 193 -0.58 23.75 -8.75
N LEU A 194 -0.08 22.59 -8.36
CA LEU A 194 1.14 22.00 -8.93
C LEU A 194 0.95 21.65 -10.41
N ILE A 195 -0.17 21.01 -10.76
CA ILE A 195 -0.50 20.66 -12.14
C ILE A 195 -0.56 21.92 -13.01
N GLN A 196 -1.25 22.96 -12.53
CA GLN A 196 -1.39 24.23 -13.24
C GLN A 196 -0.06 24.98 -13.35
N SER A 197 0.67 25.14 -12.25
CA SER A 197 1.94 25.90 -12.23
C SER A 197 3.06 25.25 -13.04
N ARG A 198 3.03 23.92 -13.18
CA ARG A 198 4.01 23.17 -13.96
C ARG A 198 3.54 22.82 -15.38
N GLY A 199 2.31 23.18 -15.75
CA GLY A 199 1.72 22.85 -17.05
C GLY A 199 1.71 21.35 -17.33
N LEU A 200 1.51 20.52 -16.29
CA LEU A 200 1.49 19.07 -16.46
C LEU A 200 0.28 18.67 -17.32
N PRO A 201 0.40 17.68 -18.22
CA PRO A 201 -0.70 17.19 -19.04
C PRO A 201 -1.65 16.33 -18.18
N ALA A 202 -2.33 16.95 -17.22
CA ALA A 202 -3.26 16.32 -16.32
C ALA A 202 -4.48 17.23 -16.10
N HIS A 203 -5.64 16.61 -15.96
CA HIS A 203 -6.89 17.29 -15.61
C HIS A 203 -7.49 16.62 -14.39
N VAL A 204 -7.90 17.41 -13.40
CA VAL A 204 -8.48 16.92 -12.14
C VAL A 204 -9.90 17.44 -12.02
N ASP A 205 -10.85 16.52 -12.02
CA ASP A 205 -12.22 16.78 -11.58
C ASP A 205 -12.35 16.40 -10.12
N VAL A 206 -13.12 17.17 -9.36
CA VAL A 206 -13.43 16.87 -7.96
C VAL A 206 -14.90 16.48 -7.88
N LEU A 207 -15.19 15.30 -7.35
CA LEU A 207 -16.55 14.84 -7.16
C LEU A 207 -17.25 15.68 -6.08
N ARG A 208 -18.39 16.28 -6.41
CA ARG A 208 -19.23 17.05 -5.48
C ARG A 208 -20.71 16.75 -5.74
N PRO A 209 -21.50 16.37 -4.71
CA PRO A 209 -21.05 15.93 -3.39
C PRO A 209 -20.23 14.61 -3.47
N PRO A 210 -19.37 14.29 -2.49
CA PRO A 210 -18.53 13.09 -2.53
C PRO A 210 -19.30 11.82 -2.10
N THR A 211 -20.53 11.64 -2.60
CA THR A 211 -21.38 10.48 -2.31
C THR A 211 -21.15 9.36 -3.32
N PHE A 212 -21.43 8.12 -2.90
CA PHE A 212 -21.29 6.96 -3.79
C PHE A 212 -22.28 7.01 -4.98
N ASP A 213 -23.50 7.51 -4.74
CA ASP A 213 -24.49 7.68 -5.81
C ASP A 213 -24.07 8.75 -6.82
N GLN A 214 -23.51 9.88 -6.35
CA GLN A 214 -22.96 10.91 -7.24
C GLN A 214 -21.78 10.36 -8.05
N LEU A 215 -20.92 9.54 -7.45
CA LEU A 215 -19.83 8.88 -8.17
C LEU A 215 -20.37 8.02 -9.31
N ARG A 216 -21.40 7.22 -9.05
CA ARG A 216 -22.04 6.38 -10.08
C ARG A 216 -22.60 7.20 -11.22
N GLU A 217 -23.39 8.23 -10.93
CA GLU A 217 -23.97 9.07 -11.97
C GLU A 217 -22.90 9.83 -12.77
N HIS A 218 -21.83 10.27 -12.10
CA HIS A 218 -20.71 10.98 -12.73
C HIS A 218 -19.92 10.09 -13.70
N LEU A 219 -19.63 8.84 -13.31
CA LEU A 219 -18.97 7.87 -14.18
C LEU A 219 -19.87 7.44 -15.34
N ARG A 220 -21.18 7.27 -15.10
CA ARG A 220 -22.16 6.99 -16.16
C ARG A 220 -22.24 8.10 -17.20
N ALA A 221 -22.17 9.36 -16.78
CA ALA A 221 -22.21 10.51 -17.68
C ALA A 221 -20.92 10.71 -18.50
N ARG A 222 -19.79 10.11 -18.07
CA ARG A 222 -18.46 10.26 -18.69
C ARG A 222 -17.75 8.91 -18.88
N PRO A 223 -18.32 7.97 -19.65
CA PRO A 223 -17.73 6.65 -19.85
C PRO A 223 -16.37 6.77 -20.54
N GLY A 224 -15.37 6.03 -20.06
CA GLY A 224 -14.02 6.03 -20.66
C GLY A 224 -13.29 7.37 -20.62
N TYR A 225 -13.65 8.28 -19.71
CA TYR A 225 -13.00 9.59 -19.61
C TYR A 225 -11.86 9.61 -18.59
N TYR A 226 -12.03 8.96 -17.44
CA TYR A 226 -11.09 8.98 -16.33
C TYR A 226 -10.06 7.85 -16.41
N HIS A 227 -8.79 8.23 -16.26
CA HIS A 227 -7.67 7.31 -16.16
C HIS A 227 -7.50 6.81 -14.73
N VAL A 228 -7.75 7.70 -13.77
CA VAL A 228 -7.52 7.47 -12.35
C VAL A 228 -8.75 7.93 -11.59
N LEU A 229 -9.27 7.07 -10.73
CA LEU A 229 -10.10 7.49 -9.61
C LEU A 229 -9.23 7.47 -8.36
N HIS A 230 -9.05 8.63 -7.73
CA HIS A 230 -8.35 8.74 -6.46
C HIS A 230 -9.38 8.95 -5.37
N PHE A 231 -9.43 8.03 -4.41
CA PHE A 231 -10.25 8.15 -3.21
C PHE A 231 -9.37 8.56 -2.05
N ASP A 232 -9.71 9.68 -1.43
CA ASP A 232 -9.09 10.21 -0.23
C ASP A 232 -10.17 10.24 0.87
N GLY A 233 -10.08 9.35 1.83
CA GLY A 233 -11.07 9.21 2.90
C GLY A 233 -10.78 8.00 3.77
N HIS A 234 -11.68 7.72 4.70
CA HIS A 234 -11.48 6.63 5.65
C HIS A 234 -11.64 5.26 4.98
N GLY A 235 -10.72 4.36 5.34
CA GLY A 235 -10.79 2.95 5.02
C GLY A 235 -10.89 2.13 6.31
N ALA A 236 -11.66 1.05 6.28
CA ALA A 236 -11.76 0.10 7.37
C ALA A 236 -11.61 -1.34 6.86
N TYR A 237 -11.13 -2.22 7.71
CA TYR A 237 -11.15 -3.67 7.46
C TYR A 237 -12.13 -4.34 8.40
N GLN A 238 -13.02 -5.16 7.84
CA GLN A 238 -13.88 -6.07 8.60
C GLN A 238 -13.60 -7.50 8.15
N GLY A 239 -12.87 -8.25 8.98
CA GLY A 239 -12.31 -9.55 8.58
C GLY A 239 -11.33 -9.38 7.41
N ARG A 240 -11.53 -10.14 6.32
CA ARG A 240 -10.71 -10.06 5.10
C ARG A 240 -11.22 -9.04 4.06
N HIS A 241 -12.24 -8.24 4.39
CA HIS A 241 -12.87 -7.34 3.44
C HIS A 241 -12.56 -5.88 3.79
N GLY A 242 -11.92 -5.19 2.83
CA GLY A 242 -11.75 -3.74 2.88
C GLY A 242 -13.08 -3.01 2.61
N ARG A 243 -13.24 -1.86 3.26
CA ARG A 243 -14.37 -0.95 3.13
C ARG A 243 -13.85 0.48 3.01
N LEU A 244 -14.54 1.29 2.24
CA LEU A 244 -14.31 2.75 2.17
C LEU A 244 -15.52 3.47 2.74
N VAL A 245 -15.31 4.60 3.38
CA VAL A 245 -16.37 5.40 4.00
C VAL A 245 -16.59 6.66 3.17
N PHE A 246 -17.70 6.69 2.42
CA PHE A 246 -18.18 7.86 1.69
C PHE A 246 -19.00 8.77 2.61
N GLU A 247 -19.40 9.93 2.10
CA GLU A 247 -20.46 10.74 2.70
C GLU A 247 -21.82 10.32 2.14
N ASN A 248 -22.86 10.35 2.98
CA ASN A 248 -24.25 10.35 2.53
C ASN A 248 -24.70 11.79 2.17
N GLU A 249 -25.96 11.96 1.78
CA GLU A 249 -26.52 13.29 1.43
C GLU A 249 -26.51 14.31 2.58
N LYS A 250 -26.37 13.85 3.83
CA LYS A 250 -26.29 14.67 5.03
C LYS A 250 -24.84 14.93 5.48
N GLY A 251 -23.84 14.39 4.76
CA GLY A 251 -22.43 14.46 5.15
C GLY A 251 -22.03 13.45 6.23
N GLU A 252 -22.89 12.48 6.56
CA GLU A 252 -22.60 11.45 7.56
C GLU A 252 -21.92 10.22 6.92
N PRO A 253 -21.28 9.33 7.71
CA PRO A 253 -20.60 8.15 7.19
C PRO A 253 -21.50 7.19 6.41
N ASP A 254 -21.10 6.84 5.19
CA ASP A 254 -21.73 5.81 4.34
C ASP A 254 -20.70 4.76 3.92
N VAL A 255 -20.76 3.59 4.55
CA VAL A 255 -19.75 2.54 4.37
C VAL A 255 -20.04 1.68 3.14
N LYS A 256 -19.10 1.65 2.19
CA LYS A 256 -19.16 0.81 0.98
C LYS A 256 -18.14 -0.32 1.01
N SER A 257 -18.54 -1.49 0.56
CA SER A 257 -17.63 -2.64 0.48
C SER A 257 -16.73 -2.57 -0.75
N ALA A 258 -15.58 -3.25 -0.70
CA ALA A 258 -14.74 -3.43 -1.87
C ALA A 258 -15.48 -4.06 -3.07
N ARG A 259 -16.53 -4.87 -2.79
CA ARG A 259 -17.38 -5.46 -3.84
C ARG A 259 -18.23 -4.39 -4.54
N ASP A 260 -18.84 -3.48 -3.79
CA ASP A 260 -19.64 -2.39 -4.35
C ASP A 260 -18.79 -1.50 -5.25
N LEU A 261 -17.59 -1.15 -4.78
CA LEU A 261 -16.64 -0.36 -5.57
C LEU A 261 -16.16 -1.12 -6.80
N SER A 262 -15.80 -2.41 -6.65
CA SER A 262 -15.34 -3.22 -7.79
C SER A 262 -16.42 -3.37 -8.86
N ALA A 263 -17.68 -3.54 -8.47
CA ALA A 263 -18.80 -3.61 -9.40
C ALA A 263 -18.94 -2.30 -10.19
N LEU A 264 -18.93 -1.16 -9.49
CA LEU A 264 -19.04 0.16 -10.11
C LEU A 264 -17.88 0.46 -11.07
N LEU A 265 -16.64 0.20 -10.66
CA LEU A 265 -15.46 0.46 -11.48
C LEU A 265 -15.41 -0.45 -12.71
N HIS A 266 -15.88 -1.70 -12.58
CA HIS A 266 -15.96 -2.64 -13.70
C HIS A 266 -17.00 -2.20 -14.73
N GLU A 267 -18.17 -1.72 -14.28
CA GLU A 267 -19.23 -1.19 -15.16
C GLU A 267 -18.75 0.00 -16.01
N HIS A 268 -17.84 0.82 -15.49
CA HIS A 268 -17.41 2.06 -16.15
C HIS A 268 -15.98 2.04 -16.70
N ALA A 269 -15.32 0.87 -16.73
CA ALA A 269 -13.98 0.68 -17.30
C ALA A 269 -12.91 1.68 -16.81
N VAL A 270 -13.01 2.14 -15.57
CA VAL A 270 -12.00 3.02 -14.96
C VAL A 270 -10.77 2.18 -14.61
N CYS A 271 -9.62 2.54 -15.19
CA CYS A 271 -8.36 1.84 -14.92
C CYS A 271 -8.01 1.99 -13.43
N ARG A 272 -7.51 0.90 -12.82
CA ARG A 272 -7.08 0.87 -11.42
C ARG A 272 -5.62 1.28 -11.33
N PRO A 273 -5.25 2.50 -10.88
CA PRO A 273 -3.94 2.69 -10.29
C PRO A 273 -3.99 2.20 -8.83
N TRP A 274 -3.07 1.30 -8.54
CA TRP A 274 -2.80 0.72 -7.25
C TRP A 274 -2.45 1.79 -6.21
N CYS A 275 -3.03 1.68 -5.01
CA CYS A 275 -2.41 2.16 -3.78
C CYS A 275 -1.51 1.05 -3.23
#